data_AF-A0A851KN91-F1
#
_entry.id   AF-A0A851KN91-F1
#
_cell.length_a   1.000
_cell.length_b   1.000
_cell.length_c   1.000
_cell.angle_alpha   90.00
_cell.angle_beta   90.00
_cell.angle_gamma   90.00
#
_symmetry.space_group_name_H-M   'P 1'
#
loop_
_entity.id
_entity.type
_entity.pdbx_description
1 polymer ?
#
loop_
_entity_poly.entity_id
_entity_poly.type
_entity_poly.pdbx_seq_one_letter_code
_entity_poly.pdbx_strand_id
1 'polypeptide(L)'
;QALEDKVWDLLQEADKVAEEKKEKSQVYDAMAETLGDAWDALIIMLEKRQALLELTSVFFENALEFAVKIDQVEDFLKNAQEFDSIDSLRELLLQQELHTKELLEKSFALLNKSHDLTQFIEEFKCEGPNANPELIQGAHSSCLKIDNLLEMLQDRRRQLDKFLRHQRQGLEQVLQICLWHQQETQVT
;
A
#
# COMPACT_ATOMS: atom_id res chain seq x y z
N GLN A 1 11.58 8.09 -27.45
CA GLN A 1 11.97 8.37 -28.84
C GLN A 1 13.46 8.18 -29.10
N ALA A 2 14.36 9.12 -28.76
CA ALA A 2 15.72 9.18 -29.34
C ALA A 2 16.69 7.99 -29.07
N LEU A 3 16.37 7.04 -28.20
CA LEU A 3 17.18 5.84 -27.96
C LEU A 3 16.68 4.64 -28.77
N GLU A 4 15.37 4.53 -28.92
CA GLU A 4 14.69 3.49 -29.70
C GLU A 4 14.99 3.67 -31.19
N ASP A 5 14.95 4.91 -31.67
CA ASP A 5 15.32 5.26 -33.05
C ASP A 5 16.79 4.88 -33.35
N LYS A 6 17.69 5.11 -32.39
CA LYS A 6 19.12 4.73 -32.52
C LYS A 6 19.35 3.23 -32.49
N VAL A 7 18.55 2.49 -31.72
CA VAL A 7 18.61 1.02 -31.71
C VAL A 7 18.13 0.49 -33.06
N TRP A 8 17.07 1.07 -33.62
CA TRP A 8 16.56 0.72 -34.95
C TRP A 8 17.60 0.96 -36.06
N ASP A 9 18.24 2.13 -36.08
CA ASP A 9 19.30 2.45 -37.05
C ASP A 9 20.47 1.46 -36.96
N LEU A 10 20.83 1.05 -35.73
CA LEU A 10 21.95 0.13 -35.49
C LEU A 10 21.61 -1.32 -35.90
N LEU A 11 20.37 -1.76 -35.67
CA LEU A 11 19.87 -3.06 -36.13
C LEU A 11 19.84 -3.12 -37.66
N GLN A 12 19.37 -2.05 -38.32
CA GLN A 12 19.33 -1.98 -39.78
C GLN A 12 20.72 -2.05 -40.42
N GLU A 13 21.72 -1.41 -39.81
CA GLU A 13 23.11 -1.51 -40.27
C GLU A 13 23.69 -2.91 -40.01
N ALA A 14 23.33 -3.56 -38.89
CA ALA A 14 23.74 -4.92 -38.58
C ALA A 14 23.17 -5.94 -39.59
N ASP A 15 21.90 -5.81 -39.96
CA ASP A 15 21.24 -6.66 -40.97
C ASP A 15 21.94 -6.55 -42.34
N LYS A 16 22.24 -5.32 -42.74
CA LYS A 16 22.96 -5.05 -44.00
C LYS A 16 24.35 -5.72 -44.01
N VAL A 17 25.10 -5.62 -42.91
CA VAL A 17 26.43 -6.25 -42.77
C VAL A 17 26.34 -7.77 -42.74
N ALA A 18 25.28 -8.34 -42.16
CA ALA A 18 25.04 -9.77 -42.15
C ALA A 18 24.75 -10.29 -43.57
N GLU A 19 23.96 -9.55 -44.35
CA GLU A 19 23.59 -9.91 -45.73
C GLU A 19 24.77 -9.83 -46.71
N GLU A 20 25.70 -8.89 -46.48
CA GLU A 20 26.96 -8.78 -47.24
C GLU A 20 27.98 -9.90 -46.89
N LYS A 21 27.89 -10.52 -45.71
CA LYS A 21 28.86 -11.52 -45.20
C LYS A 21 28.25 -12.92 -45.02
N LYS A 22 27.68 -13.47 -46.08
CA LYS A 22 26.98 -14.78 -46.10
C LYS A 22 27.81 -15.98 -45.59
N GLU A 23 29.14 -15.94 -45.67
CA GLU A 23 30.01 -17.00 -45.11
C GLU A 23 29.88 -17.17 -43.58
N LYS A 24 29.36 -16.16 -42.87
CA LYS A 24 29.16 -16.18 -41.41
C LYS A 24 27.69 -16.24 -41.00
N SER A 25 26.77 -16.56 -41.92
CA SER A 25 25.31 -16.56 -41.67
C SER A 25 24.94 -17.26 -40.36
N GLN A 26 25.44 -18.47 -40.11
CA GLN A 26 25.13 -19.23 -38.89
C GLN A 26 25.51 -18.51 -37.59
N VAL A 27 26.59 -17.73 -37.59
CA VAL A 27 27.02 -16.95 -36.43
C VAL A 27 26.08 -15.76 -36.23
N TYR A 28 25.68 -15.09 -37.31
CA TYR A 28 24.73 -13.98 -37.24
C TYR A 28 23.34 -14.46 -36.82
N ASP A 29 22.88 -15.62 -37.30
CA ASP A 29 21.61 -16.24 -36.90
C ASP A 29 21.60 -16.53 -35.39
N ALA A 30 22.67 -17.15 -34.86
CA ALA A 30 22.80 -17.42 -33.42
C ALA A 30 22.91 -16.14 -32.57
N MET A 31 23.55 -15.09 -33.10
CA MET A 31 23.62 -13.79 -32.44
C MET A 31 22.26 -13.09 -32.42
N ALA A 32 21.48 -13.17 -33.50
CA ALA A 32 20.13 -12.63 -33.58
C ALA A 32 19.20 -13.34 -32.60
N GLU A 33 19.28 -14.66 -32.50
CA GLU A 33 18.54 -15.46 -31.51
C GLU A 33 18.90 -15.03 -30.07
N THR A 34 20.19 -14.94 -29.74
CA THR A 34 20.65 -14.51 -28.41
C THR A 34 20.22 -13.07 -28.08
N LEU A 35 20.25 -12.18 -29.08
CA LEU A 35 19.81 -10.78 -28.92
C LEU A 35 18.30 -10.70 -28.72
N GLY A 36 17.53 -11.51 -29.45
CA GLY A 36 16.08 -11.65 -29.28
C GLY A 36 15.73 -12.09 -27.86
N ASP A 37 16.37 -13.17 -27.39
CA ASP A 37 16.18 -13.67 -26.01
C ASP A 37 16.52 -12.60 -24.95
N ALA A 38 17.62 -11.87 -25.15
CA ALA A 38 18.03 -10.80 -24.25
C ALA A 38 17.05 -9.61 -24.26
N TRP A 39 16.48 -9.28 -25.42
CA TRP A 39 15.48 -8.22 -25.57
C TRP A 39 14.15 -8.60 -24.92
N ASP A 40 13.67 -9.83 -25.13
CA ASP A 40 12.46 -10.34 -24.49
C ASP A 40 12.61 -10.36 -22.96
N ALA A 41 13.77 -10.81 -22.46
CA ALA A 41 14.07 -10.77 -21.03
C ALA A 41 14.08 -9.33 -20.46
N LEU A 42 14.60 -8.36 -21.22
CA LEU A 42 14.59 -6.94 -20.83
C LEU A 42 13.14 -6.40 -20.75
N ILE A 43 12.30 -6.70 -21.74
CA ILE A 43 10.89 -6.28 -21.75
C ILE A 43 10.19 -6.84 -20.51
N ILE A 44 10.31 -8.13 -20.24
CA ILE A 44 9.70 -8.78 -19.06
C ILE A 44 10.15 -8.10 -17.76
N MET A 45 11.45 -7.77 -17.62
CA MET A 45 11.95 -7.07 -16.45
C MET A 45 11.37 -5.65 -16.31
N LEU A 46 11.22 -4.93 -17.43
CA LEU A 46 10.64 -3.58 -17.43
C LEU A 46 9.16 -3.61 -17.04
N GLU A 47 8.39 -4.54 -17.59
CA GLU A 47 6.97 -4.73 -17.24
C GLU A 47 6.79 -5.09 -15.76
N LYS A 48 7.61 -6.01 -15.24
CA LYS A 48 7.60 -6.37 -13.81
C LYS A 48 7.97 -5.19 -12.92
N ARG A 49 8.97 -4.41 -13.32
CA ARG A 49 9.36 -3.20 -12.59
C ARG A 49 8.24 -2.16 -12.59
N GLN A 50 7.54 -1.99 -13.70
CA GLN A 50 6.38 -1.11 -13.76
C GLN A 50 5.28 -1.58 -12.79
N ALA A 51 4.91 -2.86 -12.83
CA ALA A 51 3.91 -3.42 -11.92
C ALA A 51 4.31 -3.27 -10.44
N LEU A 52 5.58 -3.49 -10.10
CA LEU A 52 6.10 -3.25 -8.75
C LEU A 52 5.91 -1.79 -8.31
N LEU A 53 6.24 -0.84 -9.17
CA LEU A 53 6.11 0.59 -8.88
C LEU A 53 4.64 0.99 -8.69
N GLU A 54 3.75 0.48 -9.52
CA GLU A 54 2.30 0.71 -9.40
C GLU A 54 1.75 0.17 -8.07
N LEU A 55 2.06 -1.09 -7.72
CA LEU A 55 1.68 -1.69 -6.43
C LEU A 55 2.24 -0.90 -5.24
N THR A 56 3.50 -0.46 -5.36
CA THR A 56 4.16 0.34 -4.32
C THR A 56 3.48 1.70 -4.13
N SER A 57 3.09 2.37 -5.21
CA SER A 57 2.35 3.64 -5.15
C SER A 57 1.02 3.46 -4.41
N VAL A 58 0.24 2.47 -4.84
CA VAL A 58 -1.07 2.16 -4.24
C VAL A 58 -0.93 1.83 -2.76
N PHE A 59 0.10 1.07 -2.37
CA PHE A 59 0.38 0.79 -0.95
C PHE A 59 0.63 2.06 -0.15
N PHE A 60 1.53 2.94 -0.62
CA PHE A 60 1.86 4.17 0.12
C PHE A 60 0.71 5.18 0.16
N GLU A 61 -0.11 5.24 -0.89
CA GLU A 61 -1.36 6.03 -0.89
C GLU A 61 -2.31 5.54 0.20
N ASN A 62 -2.55 4.22 0.30
CA ASN A 62 -3.39 3.64 1.35
C ASN A 62 -2.79 3.85 2.76
N ALA A 63 -1.47 3.76 2.88
CA ALA A 63 -0.78 4.00 4.16
C ALA A 63 -0.95 5.45 4.61
N LEU A 64 -0.83 6.40 3.69
CA LEU A 64 -1.02 7.82 3.96
C LEU A 64 -2.48 8.11 4.34
N GLU A 65 -3.45 7.58 3.58
CA GLU A 65 -4.87 7.74 3.91
C GLU A 65 -5.20 7.18 5.30
N PHE A 66 -4.64 6.03 5.66
CA PHE A 66 -4.83 5.45 6.98
C PHE A 66 -4.19 6.29 8.08
N ALA A 67 -2.97 6.78 7.89
CA ALA A 67 -2.30 7.66 8.84
C ALA A 67 -3.09 8.97 9.05
N VAL A 68 -3.54 9.61 7.97
CA VAL A 68 -4.39 10.79 8.04
C VAL A 68 -5.69 10.50 8.80
N LYS A 69 -6.31 9.33 8.58
CA LYS A 69 -7.52 8.97 9.32
C LYS A 69 -7.25 8.77 10.81
N ILE A 70 -6.12 8.18 11.19
CA ILE A 70 -5.70 8.05 12.59
C ILE A 70 -5.57 9.44 13.22
N ASP A 71 -4.85 10.36 12.56
CA ASP A 71 -4.64 11.73 13.06
C ASP A 71 -5.99 12.47 13.23
N GLN A 72 -6.91 12.35 12.27
CA GLN A 72 -8.25 12.92 12.37
C GLN A 72 -9.04 12.39 13.58
N VAL A 73 -8.92 11.10 13.89
CA VAL A 73 -9.63 10.51 15.03
C VAL A 73 -8.95 10.89 16.36
N GLU A 74 -7.62 10.99 16.38
CA GLU A 74 -6.90 11.52 17.53
C GLU A 74 -7.31 12.97 17.83
N ASP A 75 -7.49 13.81 16.81
CA ASP A 75 -7.96 15.19 16.97
C ASP A 75 -9.43 15.26 17.39
N PHE A 76 -10.29 14.40 16.82
CA PHE A 76 -11.67 14.25 17.27
C PHE A 76 -11.73 13.93 18.77
N LEU A 77 -10.92 12.98 19.25
CA LEU A 77 -10.89 12.59 20.67
C LEU A 77 -10.48 13.73 21.60
N LYS A 78 -9.56 14.61 21.17
CA LYS A 78 -9.16 15.78 21.96
C LYS A 78 -10.31 16.77 22.14
N ASN A 79 -11.17 16.90 21.12
CA ASN A 79 -12.28 17.85 21.10
C ASN A 79 -13.59 17.26 21.67
N ALA A 80 -13.70 15.94 21.76
CA ALA A 80 -14.90 15.20 22.17
C ALA A 80 -15.28 15.32 23.67
N GLN A 81 -14.68 16.22 24.44
CA GLN A 81 -14.96 16.39 25.88
C GLN A 81 -16.10 17.37 26.17
N GLU A 82 -16.57 18.11 25.16
CA GLU A 82 -17.57 19.16 25.32
C GLU A 82 -18.89 18.71 24.68
N PHE A 83 -19.88 18.37 25.49
CA PHE A 83 -21.27 18.16 25.06
C PHE A 83 -22.21 18.94 25.97
N ASP A 84 -23.17 19.64 25.37
CA ASP A 84 -24.07 20.57 26.09
C ASP A 84 -25.49 20.02 26.27
N SER A 85 -25.81 18.91 25.61
CA SER A 85 -27.13 18.29 25.62
C SER A 85 -27.09 16.78 25.40
N ILE A 86 -28.19 16.09 25.77
CA ILE A 86 -28.39 14.66 25.50
C ILE A 86 -28.28 14.36 24.00
N ASP A 87 -28.77 15.25 23.14
CA ASP A 87 -28.70 15.07 21.69
C ASP A 87 -27.26 15.20 21.17
N SER A 88 -26.49 16.17 21.66
CA SER A 88 -25.07 16.29 21.32
C SER A 88 -24.24 15.09 21.79
N LEU A 89 -24.59 14.50 22.94
CA LEU A 89 -23.97 13.28 23.45
C LEU A 89 -24.27 12.06 22.56
N ARG A 90 -25.51 11.95 22.05
CA ARG A 90 -25.89 10.89 21.10
C ARG A 90 -25.19 11.05 19.76
N GLU A 91 -25.08 12.27 19.26
CA GLU A 91 -24.34 12.58 18.03
C GLU A 91 -22.86 12.23 18.17
N LEU A 92 -22.26 12.56 19.32
CA LEU A 92 -20.87 12.21 19.61
C LEU A 92 -20.63 10.69 19.58
N LEU A 93 -21.52 9.90 20.20
CA LEU A 93 -21.47 8.44 20.17
C LEU A 93 -21.60 7.88 18.73
N LEU A 94 -22.48 8.48 17.91
CA LEU A 94 -22.64 8.09 16.51
C LEU A 94 -21.39 8.41 15.68
N GLN A 95 -20.83 9.61 15.82
CA GLN A 95 -19.58 9.99 15.16
C GLN A 95 -18.44 9.06 15.54
N GLN A 96 -18.36 8.68 16.81
CA GLN A 96 -17.37 7.73 17.29
C GLN A 96 -17.47 6.35 16.62
N GLU A 97 -18.70 5.85 16.41
CA GLU A 97 -18.94 4.61 15.68
C GLU A 97 -18.51 4.71 14.21
N LEU A 98 -18.84 5.81 13.54
CA LEU A 98 -18.40 6.07 12.17
C LEU A 98 -16.88 6.14 12.05
N HIS A 99 -16.21 6.84 12.96
CA HIS A 99 -14.74 6.90 13.02
C HIS A 99 -14.12 5.52 13.21
N THR A 100 -14.68 4.70 14.10
CA THR A 100 -14.20 3.33 14.34
C THR A 100 -14.35 2.49 13.07
N LYS A 101 -15.50 2.57 12.40
CA LYS A 101 -15.76 1.82 11.16
C LYS A 101 -14.77 2.20 10.06
N GLU A 102 -14.60 3.49 9.80
CA GLU A 102 -13.69 3.98 8.76
C GLU A 102 -12.22 3.62 9.06
N LEU A 103 -11.79 3.67 10.33
CA LEU A 103 -10.45 3.20 10.72
C LEU A 103 -10.23 1.72 10.39
N LEU A 104 -11.25 0.88 10.63
CA LEU A 104 -11.18 -0.55 10.31
C LEU A 104 -11.14 -0.79 8.79
N GLU A 105 -11.95 -0.06 8.02
CA GLU A 105 -11.97 -0.17 6.57
C GLU A 105 -10.62 0.21 5.95
N LYS A 106 -10.04 1.35 6.37
CA LYS A 106 -8.71 1.80 5.91
C LYS A 106 -7.59 0.87 6.36
N SER A 107 -7.64 0.39 7.61
CA SER A 107 -6.71 -0.62 8.11
C SER A 107 -6.75 -1.91 7.27
N PHE A 108 -7.95 -2.38 6.94
CA PHE A 108 -8.13 -3.59 6.14
C PHE A 108 -7.64 -3.41 4.70
N ALA A 109 -7.96 -2.29 4.07
CA ALA A 109 -7.46 -1.95 2.73
C ALA A 109 -5.92 -1.95 2.70
N LEU A 110 -5.28 -1.30 3.66
CA LEU A 110 -3.82 -1.26 3.76
C LEU A 110 -3.21 -2.65 3.96
N LEU A 111 -3.79 -3.50 4.82
CA LEU A 111 -3.30 -4.86 5.05
C LEU A 111 -3.34 -5.71 3.76
N ASN A 112 -4.43 -5.60 2.98
CA ASN A 112 -4.53 -6.29 1.70
C ASN A 112 -3.47 -5.79 0.70
N LYS A 113 -3.26 -4.47 0.61
CA LYS A 113 -2.24 -3.90 -0.29
C LYS A 113 -0.82 -4.25 0.12
N SER A 114 -0.56 -4.37 1.42
CA SER A 114 0.71 -4.90 1.89
C SER A 114 0.90 -6.35 1.49
N HIS A 115 -0.14 -7.18 1.59
CA HIS A 115 -0.05 -8.58 1.17
C HIS A 115 0.24 -8.68 -0.33
N ASP A 116 -0.52 -7.96 -1.17
CA ASP A 116 -0.31 -7.91 -2.62
C ASP A 116 1.15 -7.52 -2.96
N LEU A 117 1.66 -6.46 -2.31
CA LEU A 117 3.02 -5.94 -2.56
C LEU A 117 4.12 -6.87 -2.08
N THR A 118 4.01 -7.42 -0.86
CA THR A 118 5.02 -8.33 -0.29
C THR A 118 5.08 -9.65 -1.07
N GLN A 119 3.93 -10.18 -1.49
CA GLN A 119 3.87 -11.35 -2.37
C GLN A 119 4.58 -11.07 -3.70
N PHE A 120 4.28 -9.93 -4.34
CA PHE A 120 4.92 -9.56 -5.59
C PHE A 120 6.45 -9.41 -5.43
N ILE A 121 6.93 -8.83 -4.34
CA ILE A 121 8.36 -8.67 -4.05
C ILE A 121 9.07 -10.03 -3.89
N GLU A 122 8.44 -11.01 -3.23
CA GLU A 122 9.03 -12.35 -3.08
C GLU A 122 9.04 -13.14 -4.40
N GLU A 123 8.02 -12.96 -5.24
CA GLU A 123 8.00 -13.53 -6.60
C GLU A 123 9.10 -12.89 -7.46
N PHE A 124 9.24 -11.56 -7.40
CA PHE A 124 10.25 -10.77 -8.11
C PHE A 124 11.69 -11.19 -7.77
N LYS A 125 11.91 -11.73 -6.58
CA LYS A 125 13.22 -12.16 -6.08
C LYS A 125 13.70 -13.50 -6.66
N CYS A 126 12.80 -14.36 -7.13
CA CYS A 126 13.09 -15.78 -7.39
C CYS A 126 13.36 -16.14 -8.86
N GLU A 127 13.58 -15.16 -9.73
CA GLU A 127 13.63 -15.44 -11.17
C GLU A 127 15.05 -15.65 -11.72
N GLY A 128 15.34 -16.93 -12.01
CA GLY A 128 16.42 -17.35 -12.90
C GLY A 128 17.63 -18.00 -12.22
N PRO A 129 18.47 -18.72 -12.98
CA PRO A 129 19.65 -19.42 -12.47
C PRO A 129 20.77 -18.49 -11.95
N ASN A 130 20.64 -17.17 -12.13
CA ASN A 130 21.58 -16.13 -11.68
C ASN A 130 20.90 -15.10 -10.76
N ALA A 131 20.10 -15.54 -9.78
CA ALA A 131 19.47 -14.64 -8.83
C ALA A 131 20.53 -13.75 -8.15
N ASN A 132 20.47 -12.43 -8.39
CA ASN A 132 21.44 -11.48 -7.86
C ASN A 132 21.27 -11.37 -6.33
N PRO A 133 22.32 -11.68 -5.52
CA PRO A 133 22.26 -11.55 -4.06
C PRO A 133 21.81 -10.16 -3.58
N GLU A 134 22.18 -9.11 -4.32
CA GLU A 134 21.79 -7.73 -4.00
C GLU A 134 20.30 -7.49 -4.21
N LEU A 135 19.70 -8.08 -5.26
CA LEU A 135 18.25 -8.01 -5.50
C LEU A 135 17.49 -8.77 -4.41
N ILE A 136 17.98 -9.95 -4.03
CA ILE A 136 17.41 -10.74 -2.94
C ILE A 136 17.44 -9.95 -1.62
N GLN A 137 18.59 -9.35 -1.30
CA GLN A 137 18.74 -8.54 -0.09
C GLN A 137 17.87 -7.29 -0.14
N GLY A 138 17.78 -6.63 -1.30
CA GLY A 138 16.93 -5.47 -1.53
C GLY A 138 15.44 -5.78 -1.30
N ALA A 139 14.96 -6.87 -1.87
CA ALA A 139 13.60 -7.37 -1.68
C ALA A 139 13.29 -7.62 -0.19
N HIS A 140 14.15 -8.37 0.50
CA HIS A 140 14.00 -8.63 1.94
C HIS A 140 13.99 -7.34 2.76
N SER A 141 14.89 -6.40 2.46
CA SER A 141 14.93 -5.10 3.15
C SER A 141 13.66 -4.28 2.92
N SER A 142 13.03 -4.43 1.75
CA SER A 142 11.81 -3.72 1.38
C SER A 142 10.61 -4.31 2.12
N CYS A 143 10.48 -5.63 2.17
CA CYS A 143 9.46 -6.32 2.98
C CYS A 143 9.55 -5.90 4.46
N LEU A 144 10.76 -5.89 5.05
CA LEU A 144 10.95 -5.43 6.43
C LEU A 144 10.49 -3.99 6.65
N LYS A 145 10.72 -3.08 5.69
CA LYS A 145 10.26 -1.69 5.80
C LYS A 145 8.74 -1.60 5.75
N ILE A 146 8.11 -2.38 4.88
CA ILE A 146 6.65 -2.49 4.79
C ILE A 146 6.08 -2.99 6.11
N ASP A 147 6.64 -4.08 6.65
CA ASP A 147 6.22 -4.67 7.93
C ASP A 147 6.35 -3.68 9.09
N ASN A 148 7.48 -2.98 9.20
CA ASN A 148 7.70 -1.98 10.25
C ASN A 148 6.69 -0.82 10.16
N LEU A 149 6.39 -0.34 8.95
CA LEU A 149 5.40 0.71 8.75
C LEU A 149 4.00 0.24 9.13
N LEU A 150 3.62 -0.96 8.70
CA LEU A 150 2.36 -1.59 9.07
C LEU A 150 2.25 -1.73 10.59
N GLU A 151 3.26 -2.27 11.24
CA GLU A 151 3.27 -2.48 12.69
C GLU A 151 3.04 -1.16 13.42
N MET A 152 3.78 -0.11 13.05
CA MET A 152 3.62 1.22 13.64
C MET A 152 2.19 1.77 13.50
N LEU A 153 1.60 1.70 12.29
CA LEU A 153 0.25 2.20 12.05
C LEU A 153 -0.82 1.34 12.76
N GLN A 154 -0.64 0.02 12.77
CA GLN A 154 -1.54 -0.90 13.46
C GLN A 154 -1.49 -0.72 14.97
N ASP A 155 -0.32 -0.44 15.54
CA ASP A 155 -0.17 -0.17 16.96
C ASP A 155 -0.80 1.16 17.36
N ARG A 156 -0.62 2.22 16.57
CA ARG A 156 -1.36 3.48 16.76
C ARG A 156 -2.86 3.26 16.75
N ARG A 157 -3.39 2.55 15.75
CA ARG A 157 -4.82 2.19 15.67
C ARG A 157 -5.29 1.39 16.90
N ARG A 158 -4.52 0.39 17.35
CA ARG A 158 -4.86 -0.41 18.55
C ARG A 158 -4.90 0.44 19.82
N GLN A 159 -3.98 1.40 19.96
CA GLN A 159 -4.00 2.33 21.09
C GLN A 159 -5.26 3.20 21.03
N LEU A 160 -5.56 3.74 19.86
CA LEU A 160 -6.74 4.57 19.62
C LEU A 160 -8.05 3.82 19.89
N ASP A 161 -8.16 2.58 19.43
CA ASP A 161 -9.29 1.70 19.71
C ASP A 161 -9.53 1.51 21.21
N LYS A 162 -8.46 1.40 22.02
CA LYS A 162 -8.60 1.29 23.48
C LYS A 162 -9.18 2.56 24.07
N PHE A 163 -8.69 3.73 23.65
CA PHE A 163 -9.21 5.02 24.11
C PHE A 163 -10.67 5.22 23.71
N LEU A 164 -11.00 4.95 22.45
CA LEU A 164 -12.37 5.03 21.95
C LEU A 164 -13.30 4.12 22.78
N ARG A 165 -12.95 2.84 22.97
CA ARG A 165 -13.79 1.93 23.77
C ARG A 165 -14.00 2.44 25.19
N HIS A 166 -12.96 2.95 25.83
CA HIS A 166 -13.06 3.49 27.19
C HIS A 166 -13.94 4.73 27.25
N GLN A 167 -13.72 5.68 26.35
CA GLN A 167 -14.53 6.91 26.27
C GLN A 167 -16.00 6.58 25.98
N ARG A 168 -16.27 5.66 25.05
CA ARG A 168 -17.63 5.23 24.70
C ARG A 168 -18.38 4.70 25.92
N GLN A 169 -17.76 3.82 26.70
CA GLN A 169 -18.36 3.29 27.92
C GLN A 169 -18.70 4.39 28.92
N GLY A 170 -17.82 5.38 29.08
CA GLY A 170 -18.08 6.54 29.93
C GLY A 170 -19.26 7.39 29.44
N LEU A 171 -19.28 7.72 28.14
CA LEU A 171 -20.35 8.50 27.51
C LEU A 171 -21.70 7.78 27.56
N GLU A 172 -21.72 6.46 27.35
CA GLU A 172 -22.93 5.64 27.47
C GLU A 172 -23.46 5.64 28.92
N GLN A 173 -22.58 5.58 29.93
CA GLN A 173 -22.99 5.69 31.34
C GLN A 173 -23.58 7.07 31.65
N VAL A 174 -22.94 8.15 31.19
CA VAL A 174 -23.45 9.52 31.37
C VAL A 174 -24.80 9.67 30.70
N LEU A 175 -24.97 9.15 29.48
CA LEU A 175 -26.25 9.17 28.78
C LEU A 175 -27.36 8.50 29.59
N GLN A 176 -27.08 7.32 30.18
CA GLN A 176 -28.06 6.65 31.04
C GLN A 176 -28.44 7.49 32.27
N ILE A 177 -27.47 8.14 32.91
CA ILE A 177 -27.72 9.02 34.06
C ILE A 177 -28.60 10.21 33.65
N CYS A 178 -28.29 10.87 32.53
CA CYS A 178 -29.08 11.99 32.03
C CYS A 178 -30.53 11.59 31.71
N LEU A 179 -30.73 10.42 31.08
CA LEU A 179 -32.06 9.89 30.79
C LEU A 179 -32.83 9.54 32.05
N TRP A 180 -32.16 8.97 33.06
CA TRP A 180 -32.77 8.66 34.36
C TRP A 180 -33.24 9.93 35.07
N HIS A 181 -32.41 10.97 35.14
CA HIS A 181 -32.81 12.26 35.71
C HIS A 181 -33.99 12.88 34.97
N GLN A 182 -33.99 12.84 33.64
CA GLN A 182 -35.12 13.35 32.84
C GLN A 182 -36.42 12.63 33.20
N GLN A 183 -36.38 11.31 33.37
CA GLN A 183 -37.53 10.51 33.75
C GLN A 183 -38.02 10.83 35.18
N GLU A 184 -37.12 11.05 36.13
CA GLU A 184 -37.46 11.45 37.51
C GLU A 184 -38.21 12.79 37.54
N THR A 185 -37.73 13.80 36.81
CA THR A 185 -38.42 15.10 36.66
C THR A 185 -39.76 15.05 35.95
N GLN A 186 -40.09 13.97 35.22
CA GLN A 186 -41.39 13.82 34.56
C GLN A 186 -42.44 13.14 35.44
N VAL A 187 -42.02 12.45 36.50
CA VAL A 187 -42.91 11.70 37.40
C VAL A 187 -43.26 12.50 38.67
N THR A 188 -42.50 13.56 38.96
CA THR A 188 -42.70 14.46 40.12
C THR A 188 -43.41 15.75 39.70
#